data_AF-A0A2M7M437-F1
#
_entry.id   AF-A0A2M7M437-F1
#
_cell.length_a   1.000
_cell.length_b   1.000
_cell.length_c   1.000
_cell.angle_alpha   90.00
_cell.angle_beta   90.00
_cell.angle_gamma   90.00
#
_symmetry.space_group_name_H-M   'P 1'
#
loop_
_entity.id
_entity.type
_entity.pdbx_description
1 polymer ?
#
loop_
_entity_poly.entity_id
_entity_poly.type
_entity_poly.pdbx_seq_one_letter_code
_entity_poly.pdbx_strand_id
1 'polypeptide(L)'
;MDDVLKCELREGLSKFPVSNYLLKEYLNYVICLENALDFDLVNILYRDDKSQLNQLERILKKNLRILGVGQDEFKRKFSLSRDLLSKDEEKIHDIFAEILSVVRLCDDFGFNGLKKITARSKKGKTADFIATREDDKFAIEIKRVRMWKNYLEFPKDKDKIRHEEGYTLVNWGSPLDKGSVLGQLYEKIKSRSEIREQLLNTKKDFQCDKLLVVIDLGEPATALFENQDMSFLTTKLKQHFKLDTLQFIFFNGISGEIIYSNIPASQWGKLGKIKNSE
;
A
#
# COMPACT_ATOMS: atom_id res chain seq x y z
N MET A 1 19.04 -17.97 -14.55
CA MET A 1 20.05 -17.48 -13.60
C MET A 1 20.92 -18.65 -13.16
N ASP A 2 22.24 -18.55 -13.31
CA ASP A 2 23.15 -19.61 -12.85
C ASP A 2 23.24 -19.68 -11.32
N ASP A 3 23.81 -20.76 -10.80
CA ASP A 3 23.84 -21.00 -9.36
C ASP A 3 24.86 -20.13 -8.61
N VAL A 4 25.88 -19.60 -9.29
CA VAL A 4 26.84 -18.67 -8.69
C VAL A 4 26.12 -17.36 -8.36
N LEU A 5 25.41 -16.80 -9.33
CA LEU A 5 24.65 -15.57 -9.15
C LEU A 5 23.55 -15.72 -8.08
N LYS A 6 22.86 -16.86 -8.03
CA LYS A 6 21.88 -17.14 -6.95
C LYS A 6 22.52 -17.14 -5.56
N CYS A 7 23.76 -17.65 -5.43
CA CYS A 7 24.49 -17.62 -4.17
C CYS A 7 24.88 -16.19 -3.78
N GLU A 8 25.42 -15.42 -4.72
CA GLU A 8 25.79 -14.01 -4.50
C GLU A 8 24.59 -13.16 -4.05
N LEU A 9 23.42 -13.33 -4.67
CA LEU A 9 22.20 -12.61 -4.28
C LEU A 9 21.77 -12.94 -2.83
N ARG A 10 21.87 -14.22 -2.42
CA ARG A 10 21.56 -14.64 -1.03
C ARG A 10 22.55 -14.04 -0.04
N GLU A 11 23.83 -14.01 -0.39
CA GLU A 11 24.89 -13.40 0.43
C GLU A 11 24.72 -11.89 0.54
N GLY A 12 24.30 -11.22 -0.54
CA GLY A 12 23.98 -9.80 -0.53
C GLY A 12 22.94 -9.43 0.55
N LEU A 13 21.86 -10.21 0.65
CA LEU A 13 20.83 -9.98 1.66
C LEU A 13 21.30 -10.30 3.09
N SER A 14 22.26 -11.23 3.26
CA SER A 14 22.74 -11.66 4.58
C SER A 14 23.35 -10.52 5.43
N LYS A 15 23.83 -9.45 4.78
CA LYS A 15 24.35 -8.24 5.43
C LYS A 15 23.27 -7.40 6.12
N PHE A 16 22.00 -7.70 5.87
CA PHE A 16 20.83 -6.98 6.38
C PHE A 16 19.99 -7.94 7.24
N PRO A 17 20.24 -8.05 8.56
CA PRO A 17 19.75 -9.17 9.36
C PRO A 17 18.23 -9.26 9.43
N VAL A 18 17.52 -8.13 9.53
CA VAL A 18 16.05 -8.15 9.60
C VAL A 18 15.45 -8.49 8.24
N SER A 19 15.97 -7.87 7.18
CA SER A 19 15.56 -8.14 5.79
C SER A 19 15.81 -9.60 5.42
N ASN A 20 16.99 -10.13 5.76
CA ASN A 20 17.32 -11.54 5.57
C ASN A 20 16.34 -12.45 6.32
N TYR A 21 16.08 -12.18 7.60
CA TYR A 21 15.15 -13.00 8.37
C TYR A 21 13.74 -13.05 7.78
N LEU A 22 13.23 -11.89 7.37
CA LEU A 22 11.85 -11.73 6.90
C LEU A 22 11.67 -12.13 5.43
N LEU A 23 12.68 -11.95 4.58
CA LEU A 23 12.55 -12.05 3.12
C LEU A 23 13.39 -13.16 2.48
N LYS A 24 14.22 -13.90 3.24
CA LYS A 24 15.06 -14.97 2.66
C LYS A 24 14.24 -16.05 1.94
N GLU A 25 13.08 -16.44 2.49
CA GLU A 25 12.20 -17.41 1.82
C GLU A 25 11.65 -16.86 0.50
N TYR A 26 11.25 -15.58 0.49
CA TYR A 26 10.82 -14.89 -0.72
C TYR A 26 11.94 -14.83 -1.76
N LEU A 27 13.14 -14.38 -1.35
CA LEU A 27 14.31 -14.33 -2.23
C LEU A 27 14.62 -15.71 -2.82
N ASN A 28 14.64 -16.76 -1.99
CA ASN A 28 14.89 -18.12 -2.45
C ASN A 28 13.86 -18.62 -3.45
N TYR A 29 12.61 -18.18 -3.34
CA TYR A 29 11.57 -18.48 -4.31
C TYR A 29 11.80 -17.73 -5.63
N VAL A 30 11.92 -16.40 -5.58
CA VAL A 30 11.95 -15.57 -6.80
C VAL A 30 13.20 -15.78 -7.66
N ILE A 31 14.36 -16.06 -7.06
CA ILE A 31 15.60 -16.33 -7.84
C ILE A 31 15.55 -17.67 -8.60
N CYS A 32 14.54 -18.50 -8.33
CA CYS A 32 14.28 -19.73 -9.07
C CYS A 32 13.33 -19.51 -10.27
N LEU A 33 12.72 -18.34 -10.41
CA LEU A 33 11.81 -18.02 -11.51
C LEU A 33 12.59 -17.59 -12.75
N GLU A 34 12.03 -17.83 -13.94
CA GLU A 34 12.65 -17.47 -15.22
C GLU A 34 12.84 -15.95 -15.35
N ASN A 35 11.90 -15.17 -14.81
CA ASN A 35 11.88 -13.72 -14.81
C ASN A 35 12.40 -13.10 -13.50
N ALA A 36 13.30 -13.78 -12.79
CA ALA A 36 13.79 -13.34 -11.47
C ALA A 36 14.27 -11.87 -11.42
N LEU A 37 14.86 -11.34 -12.50
CA LEU A 37 15.37 -9.97 -12.55
C LEU A 37 14.26 -8.90 -12.61
N ASP A 38 13.01 -9.28 -12.91
CA ASP A 38 11.86 -8.37 -12.90
C ASP A 38 11.40 -8.04 -11.48
N PHE A 39 11.89 -8.78 -10.47
CA PHE A 39 11.53 -8.56 -9.08
C PHE A 39 12.45 -7.52 -8.43
N ASP A 40 11.86 -6.48 -7.84
CA ASP A 40 12.58 -5.34 -7.26
C ASP A 40 13.72 -5.75 -6.31
N LEU A 41 13.46 -6.68 -5.38
CA LEU A 41 14.48 -7.13 -4.43
C LEU A 41 15.66 -7.80 -5.15
N VAL A 42 15.39 -8.62 -6.17
CA VAL A 42 16.45 -9.29 -6.94
C VAL A 42 17.23 -8.26 -7.75
N ASN A 43 16.55 -7.31 -8.38
CA ASN A 43 17.18 -6.25 -9.16
C ASN A 43 18.06 -5.33 -8.28
N ILE A 44 17.58 -4.97 -7.08
CA ILE A 44 18.35 -4.21 -6.08
C ILE A 44 19.62 -4.96 -5.66
N LEU A 45 19.49 -6.26 -5.36
CA LEU A 45 20.63 -7.11 -4.97
C LEU A 45 21.62 -7.30 -6.14
N TYR A 46 21.11 -7.51 -7.36
CA TYR A 46 21.89 -7.67 -8.58
C TYR A 46 22.71 -6.41 -8.90
N ARG A 47 22.15 -5.22 -8.66
CA ARG A 47 22.82 -3.93 -8.85
C ARG A 47 23.74 -3.52 -7.68
N ASP A 48 23.79 -4.31 -6.59
CA ASP A 48 24.42 -3.94 -5.31
C ASP A 48 23.98 -2.54 -4.82
N ASP A 49 22.68 -2.21 -4.96
CA ASP A 49 22.16 -0.91 -4.53
C ASP A 49 22.03 -0.87 -2.99
N LYS A 50 23.14 -0.54 -2.35
CA LYS A 50 23.26 -0.42 -0.89
C LYS A 50 22.31 0.62 -0.30
N SER A 51 21.96 1.67 -1.04
CA SER A 51 21.06 2.70 -0.54
C SER A 51 19.67 2.13 -0.32
N GLN A 52 19.15 1.43 -1.34
CA GLN A 52 17.83 0.79 -1.27
C GLN A 52 17.79 -0.36 -0.24
N LEU A 53 18.84 -1.16 -0.14
CA LEU A 53 18.92 -2.23 0.88
C LEU A 53 18.96 -1.66 2.31
N ASN A 54 19.71 -0.59 2.54
CA ASN A 54 19.71 0.11 3.83
C ASN A 54 18.33 0.71 4.16
N GLN A 55 17.65 1.26 3.15
CA GLN A 55 16.30 1.78 3.32
C GLN A 55 15.30 0.68 3.68
N LEU A 56 15.33 -0.46 2.99
CA LEU A 56 14.50 -1.63 3.29
C LEU A 56 14.71 -2.12 4.73
N GLU A 57 15.97 -2.32 5.13
CA GLU A 57 16.33 -2.75 6.47
C GLU A 57 15.84 -1.76 7.54
N ARG A 58 15.98 -0.46 7.29
CA ARG A 58 15.50 0.61 8.18
C ARG A 58 13.98 0.59 8.31
N ILE A 59 13.25 0.44 7.21
CA ILE A 59 11.78 0.38 7.20
C ILE A 59 11.28 -0.84 7.98
N LEU A 60 11.88 -2.01 7.78
CA LEU A 60 11.51 -3.23 8.50
C LEU A 60 11.82 -3.13 10.00
N LYS A 61 13.01 -2.64 10.38
CA LYS A 61 13.36 -2.37 11.79
C LYS A 61 12.37 -1.41 12.45
N LYS A 62 12.01 -0.36 11.74
CA LYS A 62 11.08 0.65 12.24
C LYS A 62 9.67 0.07 12.44
N ASN A 63 9.22 -0.76 11.53
CA ASN A 63 7.96 -1.50 11.65
C ASN A 63 7.91 -2.38 12.90
N LEU A 64 8.97 -3.15 13.17
CA LEU A 64 9.07 -3.95 14.41
C LEU A 64 8.92 -3.08 15.65
N ARG A 65 9.57 -1.90 15.66
CA ARG A 65 9.49 -0.94 16.77
C ARG A 65 8.09 -0.33 16.92
N ILE A 66 7.48 0.10 15.82
CA ILE A 66 6.15 0.73 15.80
C ILE A 66 5.10 -0.24 16.34
N LEU A 67 5.13 -1.48 15.87
CA LEU A 67 4.16 -2.49 16.26
C LEU A 67 4.48 -3.12 17.63
N GLY A 68 5.70 -2.94 18.14
CA GLY A 68 6.15 -3.51 19.40
C GLY A 68 6.24 -5.04 19.38
N VAL A 69 6.64 -5.63 18.24
CA VAL A 69 6.67 -7.08 18.02
C VAL A 69 8.06 -7.57 17.61
N GLY A 70 8.37 -8.83 17.92
CA GLY A 70 9.56 -9.51 17.43
C GLY A 70 9.44 -9.95 15.97
N GLN A 71 10.56 -10.36 15.36
CA GLN A 71 10.62 -10.75 13.95
C GLN A 71 9.70 -11.92 13.60
N ASP A 72 9.59 -12.91 14.48
CA ASP A 72 8.69 -14.05 14.31
C ASP A 72 7.22 -13.67 14.29
N GLU A 73 6.83 -12.83 15.24
CA GLU A 73 5.46 -12.34 15.30
C GLU A 73 5.15 -11.44 14.10
N PHE A 74 6.09 -10.60 13.69
CA PHE A 74 5.97 -9.80 12.48
C PHE A 74 5.77 -10.66 11.24
N LYS A 75 6.62 -11.67 11.04
CA LYS A 75 6.54 -12.63 9.94
C LYS A 75 5.17 -13.31 9.89
N ARG A 76 4.65 -13.76 11.04
CA ARG A 76 3.30 -14.34 11.16
C ARG A 76 2.20 -13.33 10.86
N LYS A 77 2.26 -12.13 11.45
CA LYS A 77 1.24 -11.09 11.31
C LYS A 77 1.07 -10.63 9.87
N PHE A 78 2.15 -10.49 9.12
CA PHE A 78 2.14 -10.13 7.70
C PHE A 78 2.10 -11.34 6.76
N SER A 79 2.02 -12.56 7.32
CA SER A 79 1.97 -13.82 6.56
C SER A 79 3.10 -13.95 5.53
N LEU A 80 4.30 -13.52 5.91
CA LEU A 80 5.52 -13.64 5.11
C LEU A 80 6.01 -15.11 5.12
N SER A 81 5.28 -15.99 4.43
CA SER A 81 5.62 -17.41 4.27
C SER A 81 5.75 -17.80 2.81
N ARG A 82 6.58 -18.82 2.53
CA ARG A 82 6.75 -19.39 1.18
C ARG A 82 5.43 -19.77 0.49
N ASP A 83 4.47 -20.36 1.21
CA ASP A 83 3.21 -20.84 0.64
C ASP A 83 2.29 -19.72 0.14
N LEU A 84 2.46 -18.52 0.68
CA LEU A 84 1.72 -17.34 0.26
C LEU A 84 2.21 -16.82 -1.10
N LEU A 85 3.45 -17.14 -1.45
CA LEU A 85 4.19 -16.62 -2.60
C LEU A 85 4.13 -17.52 -3.81
N SER A 86 3.82 -18.81 -3.64
CA SER A 86 3.67 -19.77 -4.74
C SER A 86 2.31 -19.73 -5.43
N LYS A 87 1.31 -19.05 -4.84
CA LYS A 87 -0.08 -18.99 -5.35
C LYS A 87 -0.45 -17.66 -5.97
N ASP A 88 0.17 -16.57 -5.52
CA ASP A 88 -0.05 -15.21 -6.03
C ASP A 88 1.20 -14.37 -5.76
N GLU A 89 2.09 -14.31 -6.75
CA GLU A 89 3.37 -13.59 -6.65
C GLU A 89 3.16 -12.09 -6.38
N GLU A 90 2.03 -11.53 -6.81
CA GLU A 90 1.72 -10.11 -6.62
C GLU A 90 1.31 -9.80 -5.16
N LYS A 91 0.98 -10.81 -4.36
CA LYS A 91 0.56 -10.63 -2.96
C LYS A 91 1.65 -10.03 -2.09
N ILE A 92 2.92 -10.22 -2.45
CA ILE A 92 4.04 -9.58 -1.75
C ILE A 92 3.95 -8.05 -1.83
N HIS A 93 3.43 -7.49 -2.93
CA HIS A 93 3.28 -6.04 -3.07
C HIS A 93 2.19 -5.49 -2.15
N ASP A 94 1.10 -6.25 -1.94
CA ASP A 94 0.07 -5.87 -0.98
C ASP A 94 0.65 -5.87 0.45
N ILE A 95 1.46 -6.87 0.80
CA ILE A 95 2.14 -6.94 2.10
C ILE A 95 3.08 -5.74 2.28
N PHE A 96 3.90 -5.42 1.29
CA PHE A 96 4.80 -4.27 1.38
C PHE A 96 4.04 -2.95 1.46
N ALA A 97 2.92 -2.81 0.75
CA ALA A 97 2.05 -1.64 0.88
C ALA A 97 1.57 -1.43 2.32
N GLU A 98 1.16 -2.51 3.00
CA GLU A 98 0.78 -2.44 4.40
C GLU A 98 1.96 -2.05 5.31
N ILE A 99 3.13 -2.67 5.11
CA ILE A 99 4.36 -2.39 5.88
C ILE A 99 4.80 -0.92 5.73
N LEU A 100 4.70 -0.37 4.52
CA LEU A 100 5.01 1.04 4.26
C LEU A 100 3.98 1.95 4.91
N SER A 101 2.70 1.61 4.82
CA SER A 101 1.61 2.38 5.42
C SER A 101 1.75 2.51 6.94
N VAL A 102 2.19 1.45 7.63
CA VAL A 102 2.46 1.49 9.08
C VAL A 102 3.44 2.60 9.44
N VAL A 103 4.53 2.74 8.69
CA VAL A 103 5.54 3.78 8.94
C VAL A 103 4.97 5.17 8.70
N ARG A 104 4.23 5.36 7.60
CA ARG A 104 3.67 6.67 7.23
C ARG A 104 2.60 7.14 8.21
N LEU A 105 1.73 6.23 8.64
CA LEU A 105 0.73 6.53 9.67
C LEU A 105 1.40 7.08 10.93
N CYS A 106 2.52 6.49 11.36
CA CYS A 106 3.24 7.00 12.52
C CYS A 106 4.01 8.31 12.25
N ASP A 107 4.77 8.37 11.17
CA ASP A 107 5.69 9.49 10.90
C ASP A 107 4.98 10.75 10.45
N ASP A 108 4.05 10.62 9.50
CA ASP A 108 3.44 11.75 8.82
C ASP A 108 2.11 12.12 9.45
N PHE A 109 1.35 11.12 9.92
CA PHE A 109 0.02 11.33 10.48
C PHE A 109 -0.04 11.25 12.01
N GLY A 110 1.10 11.05 12.68
CA GLY A 110 1.19 11.11 14.14
C GLY A 110 0.43 10.00 14.88
N PHE A 111 0.12 8.89 14.22
CA PHE A 111 -0.49 7.74 14.88
C PHE A 111 0.49 7.06 15.84
N ASN A 112 -0.02 6.59 16.95
CA ASN A 112 0.71 5.83 17.96
C ASN A 112 -0.05 4.55 18.33
N GLY A 113 0.63 3.63 19.02
CA GLY A 113 0.03 2.38 19.47
C GLY A 113 -0.52 1.51 18.34
N LEU A 114 0.07 1.57 17.14
CA LEU A 114 -0.39 0.82 15.97
C LEU A 114 -0.31 -0.69 16.26
N LYS A 115 -1.41 -1.41 16.01
CA LYS A 115 -1.49 -2.87 16.21
C LYS A 115 -2.18 -3.53 15.02
N LYS A 116 -1.51 -4.50 14.40
CA LYS A 116 -2.12 -5.35 13.37
C LYS A 116 -3.05 -6.38 13.98
N ILE A 117 -4.28 -6.42 13.49
CA ILE A 117 -5.32 -7.37 13.88
C ILE A 117 -5.16 -8.63 13.04
N THR A 118 -4.97 -9.77 13.69
CA THR A 118 -4.82 -11.07 13.01
C THR A 118 -5.96 -12.04 13.32
N ALA A 119 -6.83 -11.70 14.25
CA ALA A 119 -7.97 -12.53 14.63
C ALA A 119 -9.18 -12.18 13.77
N ARG A 120 -9.88 -13.19 13.25
CA ARG A 120 -11.26 -12.99 12.78
C ARG A 120 -12.13 -12.70 13.98
N SER A 121 -13.03 -11.73 13.89
CA SER A 121 -13.99 -11.52 14.96
C SER A 121 -14.98 -12.67 15.01
N LYS A 122 -15.69 -12.79 16.14
CA LYS A 122 -16.83 -13.72 16.25
C LYS A 122 -17.96 -13.40 15.24
N LYS A 123 -17.92 -12.23 14.60
CA LYS A 123 -18.96 -11.71 13.70
C LYS A 123 -18.53 -11.57 12.25
N GLY A 124 -17.26 -11.83 11.91
CA GLY A 124 -16.77 -11.72 10.54
C GLY A 124 -15.31 -11.26 10.47
N LYS A 125 -14.95 -10.69 9.32
CA LYS A 125 -13.62 -10.09 9.12
C LYS A 125 -13.54 -8.76 9.87
N THR A 126 -12.36 -8.48 10.41
CA THR A 126 -12.00 -7.17 10.97
C THR A 126 -11.14 -6.41 9.97
N ALA A 127 -10.88 -5.15 10.28
CA ALA A 127 -9.93 -4.32 9.58
C ALA A 127 -8.50 -4.75 9.90
N ASP A 128 -7.55 -4.25 9.13
CA ASP A 128 -6.15 -4.64 9.25
C ASP A 128 -5.47 -4.15 10.55
N PHE A 129 -5.78 -2.93 11.00
CA PHE A 129 -5.11 -2.30 12.15
C PHE A 129 -6.07 -1.54 13.06
N ILE A 130 -5.62 -1.35 14.30
CA ILE A 130 -6.06 -0.27 15.18
C ILE A 130 -4.88 0.63 15.55
N ALA A 131 -5.17 1.89 15.83
CA ALA A 131 -4.19 2.85 16.33
C ALA A 131 -4.87 4.00 17.06
N THR A 132 -4.10 4.79 17.80
CA THR A 132 -4.57 6.02 18.43
C THR A 132 -3.90 7.22 17.77
N ARG A 133 -4.63 8.31 17.58
CA ARG A 133 -4.09 9.62 17.22
C ARG A 133 -4.82 10.65 18.06
N GLU A 134 -4.04 11.50 18.73
CA GLU A 134 -4.58 12.40 19.77
C GLU A 134 -5.36 11.55 20.79
N ASP A 135 -6.63 11.86 21.03
CA ASP A 135 -7.51 11.14 21.96
C ASP A 135 -8.42 10.12 21.26
N ASP A 136 -8.36 10.01 19.93
CA ASP A 136 -9.23 9.13 19.15
C ASP A 136 -8.55 7.81 18.81
N LYS A 137 -9.29 6.72 18.99
CA LYS A 137 -8.92 5.39 18.51
C LYS A 137 -9.53 5.13 17.14
N PHE A 138 -8.72 4.65 16.21
CA PHE A 138 -9.09 4.39 14.82
C PHE A 138 -9.12 2.90 14.52
N ALA A 139 -10.15 2.47 13.78
CA ALA A 139 -10.12 1.26 12.97
C ALA A 139 -9.57 1.61 11.58
N ILE A 140 -8.55 0.89 11.13
CA ILE A 140 -7.78 1.23 9.94
C ILE A 140 -7.75 0.04 8.97
N GLU A 141 -8.26 0.25 7.76
CA GLU A 141 -8.18 -0.72 6.66
C GLU A 141 -7.20 -0.24 5.60
N ILE A 142 -6.30 -1.10 5.14
CA ILE A 142 -5.27 -0.76 4.17
C ILE A 142 -5.49 -1.57 2.89
N LYS A 143 -5.74 -0.89 1.78
CA LYS A 143 -5.97 -1.55 0.48
C LYS A 143 -5.01 -1.04 -0.58
N ARG A 144 -4.29 -1.97 -1.21
CA ARG A 144 -3.63 -1.70 -2.50
C ARG A 144 -4.60 -1.86 -3.66
N VAL A 145 -4.64 -0.85 -4.52
CA VAL A 145 -5.39 -0.84 -5.77
C VAL A 145 -4.39 -0.92 -6.92
N ARG A 146 -4.37 -2.08 -7.59
CA ARG A 146 -3.52 -2.31 -8.76
C ARG A 146 -4.17 -1.65 -9.97
N MET A 147 -3.62 -0.51 -10.39
CA MET A 147 -4.08 0.22 -11.58
C MET A 147 -3.62 -0.49 -12.87
N TRP A 148 -2.40 -1.01 -12.96
CA TRP A 148 -1.88 -1.43 -14.27
C TRP A 148 -2.46 -2.70 -14.90
N LYS A 149 -2.85 -3.70 -14.10
CA LYS A 149 -3.32 -5.00 -14.65
C LYS A 149 -4.63 -4.91 -15.45
N ASN A 150 -5.38 -3.81 -15.30
CA ASN A 150 -6.69 -3.64 -15.95
C ASN A 150 -6.83 -2.35 -16.78
N TYR A 151 -5.93 -1.36 -16.62
CA TYR A 151 -6.10 -0.04 -17.25
C TYR A 151 -5.30 0.10 -18.56
N LEU A 152 -4.44 -0.87 -18.88
CA LEU A 152 -3.77 -1.02 -20.18
C LEU A 152 -4.40 -2.14 -21.03
N GLU A 153 -5.72 -2.26 -21.04
CA GLU A 153 -6.33 -2.50 -22.36
C GLU A 153 -6.17 -1.19 -23.14
N PHE A 154 -4.97 -0.97 -23.69
CA PHE A 154 -4.84 -0.09 -24.84
C PHE A 154 -5.97 -0.47 -25.81
N PRO A 155 -6.69 0.50 -26.41
CA PRO A 155 -7.63 0.19 -27.47
C PRO A 155 -6.95 -0.79 -28.43
N LYS A 156 -7.53 -1.99 -28.61
CA LYS A 156 -6.96 -3.04 -29.46
C LYS A 156 -6.78 -2.57 -30.92
N ASP A 157 -7.44 -1.46 -31.28
CA ASP A 157 -7.27 -0.72 -32.52
C ASP A 157 -6.07 0.24 -32.45
N LYS A 158 -4.92 -0.27 -32.90
CA LYS A 158 -3.68 0.51 -33.09
C LYS A 158 -3.84 1.68 -34.07
N ASP A 159 -4.89 1.68 -34.89
CA ASP A 159 -5.11 2.69 -35.94
C ASP A 159 -5.77 3.98 -35.44
N LYS A 160 -6.19 4.05 -34.17
CA LYS A 160 -6.73 5.28 -33.56
C LYS A 160 -5.76 6.01 -32.64
N ILE A 161 -4.52 5.54 -32.53
CA ILE A 161 -3.50 6.12 -31.64
C ILE A 161 -2.30 6.56 -32.47
N ARG A 162 -2.50 7.65 -33.21
CA ARG A 162 -1.41 8.52 -33.65
C ARG A 162 -1.83 9.95 -33.38
N HIS A 163 -1.23 10.55 -32.36
CA HIS A 163 -0.89 11.97 -32.39
C HIS A 163 0.42 12.21 -31.65
N GLU A 164 1.11 13.21 -32.16
CA GLU A 164 2.49 13.60 -31.95
C GLU A 164 2.72 14.11 -30.52
N GLU A 165 3.92 13.84 -30.00
CA GLU A 165 4.52 14.45 -28.80
C GLU A 165 3.73 14.32 -27.48
N GLY A 166 3.94 13.20 -26.79
CA GLY A 166 3.91 13.16 -25.31
C GLY A 166 2.54 13.06 -24.64
N TYR A 167 2.20 11.83 -24.23
CA TYR A 167 1.08 11.44 -23.35
C TYR A 167 -0.33 11.53 -23.97
N THR A 168 -0.92 10.37 -24.22
CA THR A 168 -2.29 10.21 -24.68
C THR A 168 -3.27 10.76 -23.63
N LEU A 169 -4.09 11.74 -24.03
CA LEU A 169 -5.24 12.23 -23.27
C LEU A 169 -6.07 11.06 -22.74
N VAL A 170 -5.96 10.81 -21.44
CA VAL A 170 -6.91 9.98 -20.70
C VAL A 170 -8.29 10.60 -20.93
N ASN A 171 -9.24 9.82 -21.45
CA ASN A 171 -10.61 10.30 -21.60
C ASN A 171 -11.21 10.49 -20.20
N TRP A 172 -11.14 11.71 -19.70
CA TRP A 172 -11.58 12.07 -18.35
C TRP A 172 -13.09 11.93 -18.16
N GLY A 173 -13.88 11.98 -19.24
CA GLY A 173 -15.34 11.79 -19.21
C GLY A 173 -16.05 12.58 -18.10
N SER A 174 -17.25 12.16 -17.71
CA SER A 174 -17.77 12.50 -16.38
C SER A 174 -16.88 11.82 -15.32
N PRO A 175 -16.60 12.46 -14.17
CA PRO A 175 -15.73 11.92 -13.11
C PRO A 175 -16.08 10.52 -12.58
N LEU A 176 -17.28 9.98 -12.89
CA LEU A 176 -17.72 8.63 -12.54
C LEU A 176 -18.21 7.80 -13.73
N ASP A 177 -17.96 8.22 -14.98
CA ASP A 177 -18.18 7.33 -16.11
C ASP A 177 -17.33 6.08 -15.92
N LYS A 178 -17.92 4.90 -16.13
CA LYS A 178 -17.21 3.62 -15.93
C LYS A 178 -15.93 3.47 -16.77
N GLY A 179 -15.80 4.27 -17.82
CA GLY A 179 -14.61 4.34 -18.67
C GLY A 179 -13.52 5.29 -18.17
N SER A 180 -13.83 6.26 -17.30
CA SER A 180 -12.83 7.21 -16.80
C SER A 180 -11.94 6.55 -15.75
N VAL A 181 -10.68 6.99 -15.64
CA VAL A 181 -9.71 6.43 -14.70
C VAL A 181 -10.19 6.60 -13.25
N LEU A 182 -10.79 7.75 -12.93
CA LEU A 182 -11.36 8.03 -11.62
C LEU A 182 -12.61 7.17 -11.33
N GLY A 183 -13.50 6.96 -12.31
CA GLY A 183 -14.67 6.09 -12.19
C GLY A 183 -14.31 4.63 -11.98
N GLN A 184 -13.29 4.13 -12.66
CA GLN A 184 -12.76 2.78 -12.45
C GLN A 184 -12.13 2.62 -11.05
N LEU A 185 -11.39 3.63 -10.58
CA LEU A 185 -10.83 3.64 -9.23
C LEU A 185 -11.94 3.62 -8.17
N TYR A 186 -12.98 4.43 -8.36
CA TYR A 186 -14.18 4.42 -7.53
C TYR A 186 -14.80 3.02 -7.46
N GLU A 187 -15.08 2.38 -8.61
CA GLU A 187 -15.67 1.04 -8.63
C GLU A 187 -14.75 -0.02 -8.00
N LYS A 188 -13.42 0.07 -8.15
CA LYS A 188 -12.47 -0.85 -7.50
C LYS A 188 -12.46 -0.72 -5.97
N ILE A 189 -12.58 0.48 -5.43
CA ILE A 189 -12.64 0.68 -3.98
C ILE A 189 -14.03 0.29 -3.46
N LYS A 190 -15.08 0.72 -4.16
CA LYS A 190 -16.48 0.45 -3.83
C LYS A 190 -16.83 -1.05 -3.85
N SER A 191 -16.37 -1.78 -4.87
CA SER A 191 -16.65 -3.21 -5.03
C SER A 191 -16.02 -4.09 -3.95
N ARG A 192 -15.12 -3.54 -3.13
CA ARG A 192 -14.63 -4.18 -1.91
C ARG A 192 -15.68 -4.04 -0.81
N SER A 193 -16.79 -4.74 -1.01
CA SER A 193 -17.98 -4.75 -0.13
C SER A 193 -17.63 -5.01 1.33
N GLU A 194 -16.54 -5.75 1.58
CA GLU A 194 -16.06 -6.08 2.92
C GLU A 194 -15.47 -4.88 3.68
N ILE A 195 -14.95 -3.82 3.04
CA ILE A 195 -14.28 -2.70 3.73
C ILE A 195 -15.20 -2.10 4.80
N ARG A 196 -16.45 -1.84 4.43
CA ARG A 196 -17.44 -1.25 5.34
C ARG A 196 -17.68 -2.17 6.55
N GLU A 197 -17.85 -3.46 6.29
CA GLU A 197 -18.12 -4.44 7.33
C GLU A 197 -16.91 -4.61 8.27
N GLN A 198 -15.71 -4.74 7.70
CA GLN A 198 -14.45 -4.85 8.44
C GLN A 198 -14.24 -3.68 9.39
N LEU A 199 -14.44 -2.45 8.90
CA LEU A 199 -14.31 -1.23 9.70
C LEU A 199 -15.36 -1.17 10.81
N LEU A 200 -16.62 -1.48 10.53
CA LEU A 200 -17.70 -1.46 11.53
C LEU A 200 -17.54 -2.56 12.59
N ASN A 201 -17.13 -3.76 12.18
CA ASN A 201 -16.82 -4.86 13.09
C ASN A 201 -15.66 -4.45 14.02
N THR A 202 -14.59 -3.90 13.46
CA THR A 202 -13.43 -3.44 14.24
C THR A 202 -13.78 -2.32 15.19
N LYS A 203 -14.56 -1.34 14.71
CA LYS A 203 -15.04 -0.23 15.53
C LYS A 203 -15.78 -0.74 16.76
N LYS A 204 -16.66 -1.73 16.56
CA LYS A 204 -17.42 -2.36 17.63
C LYS A 204 -16.55 -3.20 18.57
N ASP A 205 -15.76 -4.10 18.02
CA ASP A 205 -15.04 -5.12 18.79
C ASP A 205 -13.85 -4.53 19.57
N PHE A 206 -13.27 -3.44 19.06
CA PHE A 206 -12.13 -2.76 19.66
C PHE A 206 -12.46 -1.38 20.21
N GLN A 207 -13.74 -0.98 20.26
CA GLN A 207 -14.21 0.31 20.78
C GLN A 207 -13.46 1.50 20.13
N CYS A 208 -13.45 1.56 18.81
CA CYS A 208 -12.83 2.67 18.09
C CYS A 208 -13.82 3.84 17.95
N ASP A 209 -13.30 5.05 17.89
CA ASP A 209 -14.07 6.28 17.73
C ASP A 209 -14.26 6.59 16.24
N LYS A 210 -13.17 6.44 15.48
CA LYS A 210 -13.06 6.87 14.08
C LYS A 210 -12.68 5.71 13.15
N LEU A 211 -12.92 5.93 11.86
CA LEU A 211 -12.67 4.96 10.79
C LEU A 211 -11.72 5.56 9.78
N LEU A 212 -10.75 4.79 9.31
CA LEU A 212 -9.77 5.22 8.31
C LEU A 212 -9.57 4.14 7.26
N VAL A 213 -9.54 4.55 6.00
CA VAL A 213 -9.12 3.72 4.88
C VAL A 213 -7.84 4.32 4.29
N VAL A 214 -6.83 3.48 4.10
CA VAL A 214 -5.52 3.82 3.58
C VAL A 214 -5.38 3.13 2.24
N ILE A 215 -5.32 3.88 1.14
CA ILE A 215 -5.29 3.35 -0.23
C ILE A 215 -3.91 3.53 -0.86
N ASP A 216 -3.25 2.42 -1.17
CA ASP A 216 -2.06 2.41 -2.01
C ASP A 216 -2.49 2.36 -3.48
N LEU A 217 -2.14 3.37 -4.27
CA LEU A 217 -2.47 3.43 -5.70
C LEU A 217 -1.32 2.97 -6.63
N GLY A 218 -0.12 2.72 -6.10
CA GLY A 218 1.08 2.42 -6.92
C GLY A 218 1.59 3.58 -7.79
N GLU A 219 2.58 3.29 -8.63
CA GLU A 219 3.45 4.30 -9.28
C GLU A 219 2.81 5.35 -10.20
N PRO A 220 1.75 5.11 -10.99
CA PRO A 220 1.27 6.14 -11.91
C PRO A 220 0.35 7.16 -11.25
N ALA A 221 -0.07 6.93 -10.01
CA ALA A 221 -1.21 7.65 -9.45
C ALA A 221 -0.93 9.14 -9.19
N THR A 222 0.31 9.51 -8.82
CA THR A 222 0.70 10.92 -8.62
C THR A 222 0.68 11.74 -9.91
N ALA A 223 0.92 11.10 -11.07
CA ALA A 223 0.87 11.77 -12.37
C ALA A 223 -0.56 11.82 -12.95
N LEU A 224 -1.47 11.03 -12.39
CA LEU A 224 -2.82 10.83 -12.95
C LEU A 224 -3.92 11.56 -12.18
N PHE A 225 -3.71 11.95 -10.92
CA PHE A 225 -4.77 12.50 -10.09
C PHE A 225 -4.36 13.80 -9.43
N GLU A 226 -5.23 14.79 -9.50
CA GLU A 226 -5.10 16.02 -8.73
C GLU A 226 -5.83 15.91 -7.39
N ASN A 227 -5.52 16.82 -6.45
CA ASN A 227 -6.19 16.87 -5.15
C ASN A 227 -7.72 16.99 -5.27
N GLN A 228 -8.22 17.69 -6.30
CA GLN A 228 -9.65 17.84 -6.55
C GLN A 228 -10.33 16.51 -6.92
N ASP A 229 -9.66 15.67 -7.73
CA ASP A 229 -10.16 14.35 -8.12
C ASP A 229 -10.30 13.45 -6.89
N MET A 230 -9.26 13.46 -6.03
CA MET A 230 -9.21 12.63 -4.83
C MET A 230 -10.20 13.11 -3.76
N SER A 231 -10.44 14.41 -3.67
CA SER A 231 -11.48 14.99 -2.81
C SER A 231 -12.89 14.61 -3.27
N PHE A 232 -13.14 14.69 -4.58
CA PHE A 232 -14.40 14.25 -5.18
C PHE A 232 -14.63 12.75 -4.95
N LEU A 233 -13.63 11.91 -5.24
CA LEU A 233 -13.66 10.47 -5.01
C LEU A 233 -13.96 10.14 -3.55
N THR A 234 -13.27 10.80 -2.61
CA THR A 234 -13.49 10.65 -1.17
C THR A 234 -14.94 10.95 -0.80
N THR A 235 -15.51 12.03 -1.33
CA THR A 235 -16.90 12.41 -1.09
C THR A 235 -17.86 11.32 -1.57
N LYS A 236 -17.63 10.77 -2.77
CA LYS A 236 -18.44 9.70 -3.35
C LYS A 236 -18.33 8.38 -2.58
N LEU A 237 -17.13 8.03 -2.12
CA LEU A 237 -16.92 6.84 -1.30
C LEU A 237 -17.59 6.96 0.08
N LYS A 238 -17.53 8.13 0.73
CA LYS A 238 -18.27 8.38 1.98
C LYS A 238 -19.78 8.22 1.80
N GLN A 239 -20.34 8.82 0.74
CA GLN A 239 -21.75 8.67 0.38
C GLN A 239 -22.12 7.20 0.14
N HIS A 240 -21.27 6.47 -0.57
CA HIS A 240 -21.50 5.06 -0.86
C HIS A 240 -21.48 4.19 0.41
N PHE A 241 -20.44 4.32 1.23
CA PHE A 241 -20.29 3.53 2.46
C PHE A 241 -21.27 3.96 3.56
N LYS A 242 -21.84 5.16 3.48
CA LYS A 242 -22.71 5.79 4.48
C LYS A 242 -22.02 5.83 5.85
N LEU A 243 -20.78 6.32 5.86
CA LEU A 243 -19.92 6.43 7.03
C LEU A 243 -19.35 7.85 7.11
N ASP A 244 -20.04 8.75 7.83
CA ASP A 244 -19.66 10.18 7.86
C ASP A 244 -18.31 10.42 8.54
N THR A 245 -17.96 9.57 9.52
CA THR A 245 -16.68 9.63 10.25
C THR A 245 -15.53 8.97 9.49
N LEU A 246 -15.75 8.47 8.27
CA LEU A 246 -14.73 7.78 7.48
C LEU A 246 -13.70 8.78 6.94
N GLN A 247 -12.43 8.52 7.24
CA GLN A 247 -11.30 9.25 6.71
C GLN A 247 -10.58 8.42 5.64
N PHE A 248 -9.86 9.12 4.76
CA PHE A 248 -9.10 8.52 3.67
C PHE A 248 -7.71 9.13 3.58
N ILE A 249 -6.72 8.26 3.36
CA ILE A 249 -5.37 8.61 2.94
C ILE A 249 -5.09 7.86 1.66
N PHE A 250 -4.57 8.54 0.65
CA PHE A 250 -4.11 7.96 -0.60
C PHE A 250 -2.62 8.24 -0.75
N PHE A 251 -1.85 7.20 -1.05
CA PHE A 251 -0.42 7.28 -1.23
C PHE A 251 0.03 6.55 -2.50
N ASN A 252 1.18 6.95 -3.00
CA ASN A 252 1.89 6.28 -4.07
C ASN A 252 2.76 5.17 -3.48
N GLY A 253 2.56 3.94 -3.94
CA GLY A 253 3.11 2.73 -3.31
C GLY A 253 4.63 2.64 -3.22
N ILE A 254 5.37 3.13 -4.22
CA ILE A 254 6.84 2.96 -4.27
C ILE A 254 7.56 4.16 -3.65
N SER A 255 7.13 5.39 -3.95
CA SER A 255 7.71 6.59 -3.32
C SER A 255 7.23 6.80 -1.87
N GLY A 256 6.10 6.19 -1.50
CA GLY A 256 5.41 6.46 -0.24
C GLY A 256 4.80 7.87 -0.18
N GLU A 257 4.80 8.62 -1.28
CA GLU A 257 4.31 10.00 -1.33
C GLU A 257 2.81 10.05 -1.06
N ILE A 258 2.37 11.02 -0.25
CA ILE A 258 0.95 11.24 0.02
C ILE A 258 0.36 11.99 -1.17
N ILE A 259 -0.55 11.35 -1.89
CA ILE A 259 -1.27 11.96 -3.01
C ILE A 259 -2.38 12.85 -2.48
N TYR A 260 -3.12 12.36 -1.49
CA TYR A 260 -4.25 13.07 -0.90
C TYR A 260 -4.55 12.56 0.50
N SER A 261 -4.95 13.46 1.40
CA SER A 261 -5.58 13.10 2.65
C SER A 261 -6.71 14.08 2.97
N ASN A 262 -7.83 13.55 3.46
CA ASN A 262 -8.89 14.40 4.04
C ASN A 262 -8.67 14.65 5.54
N ILE A 263 -7.51 14.28 6.08
CA ILE A 263 -7.04 14.71 7.40
C ILE A 263 -6.36 16.07 7.21
N PRO A 264 -6.82 17.14 7.88
CA PRO A 264 -6.21 18.47 7.79
C PRO A 264 -4.71 18.44 8.06
N ALA A 265 -3.91 19.17 7.26
CA ALA A 265 -2.46 19.25 7.42
C ALA A 265 -2.04 19.77 8.81
N SER A 266 -2.86 20.61 9.44
CA SER A 266 -2.67 21.06 10.82
C SER A 266 -2.71 19.93 11.86
N GLN A 267 -3.24 18.77 11.49
CA GLN A 267 -3.34 17.56 12.31
C GLN A 267 -2.31 16.50 11.92
N TRP A 268 -1.38 16.81 11.03
CA TRP A 268 -0.29 15.91 10.69
C TRP A 268 0.78 15.96 11.80
N GLY A 269 1.57 14.90 11.93
CA GLY A 269 2.66 14.84 12.92
C GLY A 269 3.68 15.95 12.70
N LYS A 270 4.62 16.14 13.64
CA LYS A 270 5.66 17.20 13.58
C LYS A 270 6.49 17.25 12.28
N LEU A 271 6.41 16.23 11.43
CA LEU A 271 7.07 16.12 10.12
C LEU A 271 6.16 16.47 8.92
N GLY A 272 4.87 16.74 9.13
CA GLY A 272 3.88 17.04 8.09
C GLY A 272 3.98 18.43 7.46
N LYS A 273 5.11 19.13 7.58
CA LYS A 273 5.39 20.30 6.74
C LYS A 273 5.84 19.80 5.36
N ILE A 274 4.89 19.33 4.56
CA ILE A 274 5.09 19.31 3.11
C ILE A 274 5.33 20.76 2.69
N LYS A 275 6.38 20.99 1.90
CA LYS A 275 6.60 22.25 1.20
C LYS A 275 5.33 22.56 0.41
N ASN A 276 4.51 23.48 0.91
CA ASN A 276 3.63 24.22 0.03
C ASN A 276 4.56 24.96 -0.93
N SER A 277 4.62 24.48 -2.18
CA SER A 277 5.09 25.30 -3.28
C SER A 277 4.17 26.51 -3.38
N GLU A 278 4.77 27.69 -3.28
CA GLU A 278 4.23 28.94 -3.82
C GLU A 278 3.81 28.78 -5.28
#